data_AF-X6P7R1-F1
#
_entry.id   AF-X6P7R1-F1
#
_cell.length_a   1.000
_cell.length_b   1.000
_cell.length_c   1.000
_cell.angle_alpha   90.00
_cell.angle_beta   90.00
_cell.angle_gamma   90.00
#
_symmetry.space_group_name_H-M   'P 1'
#
loop_
_entity.id
_entity.type
_entity.pdbx_description
1 polymer ?
#
loop_
_entity_poly.entity_id
_entity_poly.type
_entity_poly.pdbx_seq_one_letter_code
_entity_poly.pdbx_strand_id
1 'polypeptide(L)'
;KEWLSLTNKPQKLNTLICCICNQIANNAMELHCDEHENADQVYVVGEQCLQNYLKQNNGKCPIQQHQHCEFSQNKIVKKSVSKLLAICPRQFSLNKKQSNEGTKFGGDEEYWNESNLNLNLNSNSKKNCNCNYKGKMKDLKDHLDKSCNFISIKQNISYETVNELNVMSGQIKELQNAVKSQTEQVENLKTESLKKDEQIFGLTKDIQQFKIEIVNLKKQQNEQNKQIDNLKYELQEKGQIITALTNSIQQLKTDNTEFKKQLKQYQIKFDQYKQNITKVENQNTNIQQLQLQIKTQSKEEQKNEQRTTRTRTRKTTTTTIVRICCHSFKVRI
;
A
#
# COMPACT_ATOMS: atom_id res chain seq x y z
N LYS A 1 36.41 69.16 7.68
CA LYS A 1 36.92 69.93 8.85
C LYS A 1 38.03 69.16 9.56
N GLU A 2 37.76 67.95 10.05
CA GLU A 2 38.69 67.08 10.80
C GLU A 2 40.09 66.95 10.19
N TRP A 3 40.19 66.61 8.90
CA TRP A 3 41.47 66.38 8.25
C TRP A 3 42.33 67.64 8.05
N LEU A 4 41.71 68.84 8.08
CA LEU A 4 42.42 70.12 8.02
C LEU A 4 42.84 70.61 9.41
N SER A 5 42.14 70.18 10.45
CA SER A 5 42.51 70.46 11.85
C SER A 5 43.85 69.82 12.23
N LEU A 6 44.27 68.77 11.52
CA LEU A 6 45.57 68.12 11.72
C LEU A 6 46.77 68.99 11.30
N THR A 7 46.54 70.00 10.45
CA THR A 7 47.63 70.77 9.80
C THR A 7 47.52 72.28 9.98
N ASN A 8 46.44 72.79 10.58
CA ASN A 8 46.21 74.23 10.76
C ASN A 8 45.72 74.55 12.17
N LYS A 9 46.07 75.74 12.68
CA LYS A 9 45.63 76.21 13.99
C LYS A 9 44.10 76.41 14.04
N PRO A 10 43.39 75.95 15.10
CA PRO A 10 41.93 76.05 15.19
C PRO A 10 41.38 77.47 15.04
N GLN A 11 42.06 78.47 15.59
CA GLN A 11 41.63 79.88 15.52
C GLN A 11 41.50 80.36 14.06
N LYS A 12 42.44 79.95 13.20
CA LYS A 12 42.44 80.30 11.77
C LYS A 12 41.38 79.54 10.97
N LEU A 13 41.00 78.34 11.42
CA LEU A 13 39.96 77.55 10.76
C LEU A 13 38.56 78.05 11.13
N ASN A 14 38.36 78.46 12.38
CA ASN A 14 37.06 78.90 12.89
C ASN A 14 36.51 80.12 12.14
N THR A 15 37.38 81.04 11.71
CA THR A 15 36.98 82.21 10.91
C THR A 15 36.66 81.88 9.44
N LEU A 16 36.88 80.63 9.01
CA LEU A 16 36.69 80.17 7.62
C LEU A 16 35.58 79.10 7.51
N ILE A 17 34.80 78.90 8.57
CA ILE A 17 33.73 77.90 8.60
C ILE A 17 32.50 78.45 7.86
N CYS A 18 31.97 77.65 6.94
CA CYS A 18 30.68 77.88 6.31
C CYS A 18 29.57 77.74 7.35
N CYS A 19 28.77 78.79 7.53
CA CYS A 19 27.65 78.81 8.47
C CYS A 19 26.56 77.76 8.16
N ILE A 20 26.44 77.29 6.91
CA ILE A 20 25.42 76.32 6.50
C ILE A 20 25.84 74.88 6.79
N CYS A 21 27.02 74.46 6.31
CA CYS A 21 27.44 73.05 6.36
C CYS A 21 28.44 72.76 7.50
N ASN A 22 28.86 73.78 8.25
CA ASN A 22 29.84 73.71 9.33
C ASN A 22 31.20 73.09 8.90
N GLN A 23 31.50 73.12 7.59
CA GLN A 23 32.79 72.74 7.01
C GLN A 23 33.55 74.01 6.57
N ILE A 24 34.82 73.88 6.17
CA ILE A 24 35.58 75.01 5.62
C ILE A 24 34.91 75.49 4.33
N ALA A 25 34.65 76.79 4.23
CA ALA A 25 33.97 77.41 3.11
C ALA A 25 34.86 77.40 1.85
N ASN A 26 34.62 76.45 0.95
CA ASN A 26 35.25 76.45 -0.38
C ASN A 26 34.64 77.56 -1.24
N ASN A 27 35.47 78.29 -2.00
CA ASN A 27 35.07 79.53 -2.68
C ASN A 27 34.21 80.43 -1.77
N ALA A 28 34.77 80.79 -0.62
CA ALA A 28 34.07 81.54 0.41
C ALA A 28 33.44 82.84 -0.13
N MET A 29 32.17 83.03 0.23
CA MET A 29 31.36 84.22 0.06
C MET A 29 31.10 84.82 1.44
N GLU A 30 30.94 86.13 1.48
CA GLU A 30 30.54 86.87 2.68
C GLU A 30 29.09 87.33 2.50
N LEU A 31 28.29 87.16 3.56
CA LEU A 31 26.92 87.67 3.59
C LEU A 31 26.95 89.12 4.09
N HIS A 32 26.36 90.01 3.30
CA HIS A 32 26.14 91.41 3.66
C HIS A 32 24.63 91.62 3.71
N CYS A 33 24.07 91.59 4.91
CA CYS A 33 22.67 91.92 5.10
C CYS A 33 22.60 93.10 6.10
N ASP A 34 21.75 94.09 5.83
CA ASP A 34 21.57 95.27 6.71
C ASP A 34 21.08 94.85 8.12
N GLU A 35 20.32 93.76 8.19
CA GLU A 35 19.87 93.14 9.45
C GLU A 35 21.02 92.55 10.30
N HIS A 36 22.22 92.40 9.71
CA HIS A 36 23.43 91.85 10.35
C HIS A 36 24.62 92.83 10.37
N GLU A 37 24.42 94.11 10.03
CA GLU A 37 25.49 95.13 9.97
C GLU A 37 26.14 95.42 11.34
N ASN A 38 25.38 95.20 12.43
CA ASN A 38 25.84 95.40 13.83
C ASN A 38 26.36 94.13 14.52
N ALA A 39 26.50 93.00 13.80
CA ALA A 39 27.13 91.81 14.36
C ALA A 39 28.66 91.94 14.25
N ASP A 40 29.38 91.85 15.38
CA ASP A 40 30.85 91.82 15.42
C ASP A 40 31.50 90.68 14.59
N GLN A 41 30.68 89.80 13.99
CA GLN A 41 31.09 88.59 13.31
C GLN A 41 30.69 88.58 11.84
N VAL A 42 31.71 88.54 10.98
CA VAL A 42 31.56 88.29 9.54
C VAL A 42 31.09 86.85 9.28
N TYR A 43 29.95 86.70 8.61
CA TYR A 43 29.42 85.38 8.24
C TYR A 43 29.99 84.91 6.90
N VAL A 44 30.75 83.82 6.96
CA VAL A 44 31.34 83.17 5.79
C VAL A 44 30.46 81.99 5.37
N VAL A 45 30.19 81.89 4.07
CA VAL A 45 29.45 80.77 3.47
C VAL A 45 30.17 80.25 2.23
N GLY A 46 30.16 78.93 2.00
CA GLY A 46 30.69 78.37 0.76
C GLY A 46 29.74 78.66 -0.41
N GLU A 47 30.28 79.09 -1.56
CA GLU A 47 29.49 79.45 -2.75
C GLU A 47 28.46 78.39 -3.15
N GLN A 48 28.86 77.11 -3.24
CA GLN A 48 27.94 76.02 -3.60
C GLN A 48 26.87 75.78 -2.52
N CYS A 49 27.24 75.90 -1.25
CA CYS A 49 26.30 75.75 -0.15
C CYS A 49 25.24 76.86 -0.20
N LEU A 50 25.67 78.10 -0.42
CA LEU A 50 24.78 79.25 -0.57
C LEU A 50 23.84 79.07 -1.77
N GLN A 51 24.37 78.70 -2.94
CA GLN A 51 23.55 78.48 -4.15
C GLN A 51 22.51 77.36 -3.96
N ASN A 52 22.90 76.24 -3.35
CA ASN A 52 21.96 75.14 -3.09
C ASN A 52 20.89 75.56 -2.06
N TYR A 53 21.29 76.28 -1.02
CA TYR A 53 20.39 76.76 0.02
C TYR A 53 19.34 77.74 -0.54
N LEU A 54 19.77 78.74 -1.31
CA LEU A 54 18.89 79.75 -1.90
C LEU A 54 17.87 79.11 -2.85
N LYS A 55 18.26 78.08 -3.62
CA LYS A 55 17.34 77.32 -4.47
C LYS A 55 16.26 76.57 -3.68
N GLN A 56 16.61 76.04 -2.51
CA GLN A 56 15.69 75.26 -1.67
C GLN A 56 14.80 76.14 -0.78
N ASN A 57 15.22 77.37 -0.46
CA ASN A 57 14.58 78.24 0.52
C ASN A 57 14.07 79.55 -0.07
N ASN A 58 13.71 79.56 -1.36
CA ASN A 58 13.13 80.70 -2.08
C ASN A 58 13.95 81.99 -1.94
N GLY A 59 15.28 81.89 -2.01
CA GLY A 59 16.18 83.05 -1.97
C GLY A 59 16.35 83.72 -0.59
N LYS A 60 15.81 83.13 0.48
CA LYS A 60 15.90 83.68 1.84
C LYS A 60 17.30 83.55 2.43
N CYS A 61 17.67 84.47 3.33
CA CYS A 61 18.97 84.48 4.01
C CYS A 61 19.20 83.21 4.86
N PRO A 62 20.36 82.53 4.77
CA PRO A 62 20.66 81.33 5.57
C PRO A 62 20.72 81.52 7.09
N ILE A 63 20.87 82.76 7.58
CA ILE A 63 21.01 83.04 9.01
C ILE A 63 19.65 83.26 9.67
N GLN A 64 18.81 84.18 9.14
CA GLN A 64 17.55 84.60 9.76
C GLN A 64 16.34 84.62 8.79
N GLN A 65 16.46 84.03 7.60
CA GLN A 65 15.35 83.85 6.65
C GLN A 65 14.64 85.11 6.14
N HIS A 66 15.23 86.30 6.31
CA HIS A 66 14.71 87.54 5.72
C HIS A 66 14.89 87.56 4.19
N GLN A 67 14.18 88.50 3.55
CA GLN A 67 14.27 88.77 2.11
C GLN A 67 15.40 89.78 1.84
N HIS A 68 15.96 89.77 0.62
CA HIS A 68 17.01 90.70 0.16
C HIS A 68 18.32 90.67 0.97
N CYS A 69 19.06 89.56 0.96
CA CYS A 69 20.45 89.57 1.42
C CYS A 69 21.41 89.66 0.24
N GLU A 70 22.37 90.59 0.30
CA GLU A 70 23.47 90.67 -0.64
C GLU A 70 24.61 89.75 -0.21
N PHE A 71 25.35 89.24 -1.18
CA PHE A 71 26.51 88.41 -0.91
C PHE A 71 27.63 88.76 -1.87
N SER A 72 28.83 88.93 -1.33
CA SER A 72 29.99 89.34 -2.12
C SER A 72 31.09 88.28 -2.03
N GLN A 73 31.89 88.20 -3.10
CA GLN A 73 33.09 87.38 -3.07
C GLN A 73 34.16 88.06 -2.23
N ASN A 74 34.37 87.58 -1.00
CA ASN A 74 35.49 88.04 -0.20
C ASN A 74 36.80 87.42 -0.69
N LYS A 75 37.55 88.20 -1.49
CA LYS A 75 38.84 87.79 -2.06
C LYS A 75 39.88 87.48 -0.98
N ILE A 76 39.80 88.07 0.22
CA ILE A 76 40.74 87.86 1.34
C ILE A 76 40.47 86.50 1.99
N VAL A 77 39.20 86.19 2.29
CA VAL A 77 38.78 84.90 2.87
C VAL A 77 39.07 83.77 1.88
N LYS A 78 38.74 83.94 0.59
CA LYS A 78 39.06 82.96 -0.46
C LYS A 78 40.57 82.68 -0.55
N LYS A 79 41.42 83.72 -0.55
CA LYS A 79 42.89 83.57 -0.50
C LYS A 79 43.35 82.86 0.78
N SER A 80 42.70 83.11 1.91
CA SER A 80 43.03 82.48 3.19
C SER A 80 42.72 80.98 3.18
N VAL A 81 41.57 80.58 2.62
CA VAL A 81 41.21 79.17 2.39
C VAL A 81 42.18 78.50 1.43
N SER A 82 42.53 79.15 0.32
CA SER A 82 43.50 78.61 -0.65
C SER A 82 44.88 78.33 -0.05
N LYS A 83 45.28 79.09 0.97
CA LYS A 83 46.58 78.94 1.67
C LYS A 83 46.55 77.93 2.82
N LEU A 84 45.40 77.35 3.17
CA LEU A 84 45.34 76.30 4.19
C LEU A 84 46.17 75.09 3.77
N LEU A 85 46.87 74.50 4.74
CA LEU A 85 47.61 73.26 4.50
C LEU A 85 46.66 72.08 4.56
N ALA A 86 46.68 71.25 3.54
CA ALA A 86 45.79 70.14 3.29
C ALA A 86 46.61 68.86 3.11
N ILE A 87 46.22 67.81 3.83
CA ILE A 87 46.66 66.44 3.52
C ILE A 87 45.79 65.81 2.43
N CYS A 88 46.22 64.73 1.80
CA CYS A 88 45.38 64.05 0.81
C CYS A 88 44.09 63.50 1.45
N PRO A 89 42.89 63.87 0.98
CA PRO A 89 41.64 63.37 1.55
C PRO A 89 41.46 61.86 1.32
N ARG A 90 42.00 61.31 0.21
CA ARG A 90 41.97 59.86 -0.03
C ARG A 90 42.81 59.09 1.01
N GLN A 91 43.97 59.63 1.39
CA GLN A 91 44.81 59.09 2.46
C GLN A 91 44.12 59.18 3.82
N PHE A 92 43.55 60.35 4.14
CA PHE A 92 42.85 60.55 5.42
C PHE A 92 41.70 59.55 5.61
N SER A 93 40.89 59.33 4.57
CA SER A 93 39.78 58.37 4.62
C SER A 93 40.25 56.93 4.86
N LEU A 94 41.38 56.53 4.29
CA LEU A 94 41.95 55.20 4.51
C LEU A 94 42.51 55.04 5.92
N ASN A 95 43.29 56.01 6.40
CA ASN A 95 43.84 55.99 7.75
C ASN A 95 42.73 55.96 8.80
N LYS A 96 41.61 56.66 8.59
CA LYS A 96 40.43 56.63 9.47
C LYS A 96 39.76 55.25 9.53
N LYS A 97 39.72 54.51 8.42
CA LYS A 97 39.19 53.13 8.40
C LYS A 97 40.09 52.17 9.18
N GLN A 98 41.41 52.26 8.97
CA GLN A 98 42.38 51.40 9.64
C GLN A 98 42.49 51.67 11.15
N SER A 99 42.30 52.92 11.60
CA SER A 99 42.29 53.24 13.04
C SER A 99 41.05 52.74 13.78
N ASN A 100 39.96 52.48 13.07
CA ASN A 100 38.70 52.00 13.66
C ASN A 100 38.63 50.47 13.80
N GLU A 101 39.55 49.73 13.16
CA GLU A 101 39.66 48.26 13.27
C GLU A 101 40.43 47.82 14.53
N GLY A 102 40.93 48.77 15.34
CA GLY A 102 41.69 48.49 16.57
C GLY A 102 40.88 48.34 17.86
N THR A 103 39.54 48.43 17.83
CA THR A 103 38.71 48.28 19.05
C THR A 103 37.84 47.02 18.99
N LYS A 104 38.40 45.95 19.57
CA LYS A 104 37.76 44.79 20.23
C LYS A 104 36.79 43.90 19.42
N PHE A 105 37.30 42.68 19.20
CA PHE A 105 36.62 41.39 19.16
C PHE A 105 35.37 41.25 20.06
N GLY A 106 34.39 40.51 19.56
CA GLY A 106 33.55 39.62 20.38
C GLY A 106 32.06 39.71 20.09
N GLY A 107 31.53 38.78 19.29
CA GLY A 107 30.09 38.59 19.10
C GLY A 107 29.80 37.85 17.81
N ASP A 108 29.38 36.61 17.95
CA ASP A 108 29.11 35.63 16.90
C ASP A 108 28.01 36.06 15.91
N GLU A 109 28.02 35.33 14.79
CA GLU A 109 26.92 35.01 13.87
C GLU A 109 26.92 35.56 12.43
N GLU A 110 26.67 34.58 11.55
CA GLU A 110 26.15 34.63 10.18
C GLU A 110 27.12 34.85 9.01
N TYR A 111 27.64 33.71 8.56
CA TYR A 111 27.36 33.15 7.22
C TYR A 111 27.08 34.18 6.11
N TRP A 112 28.15 34.64 5.48
CA TRP A 112 28.22 34.67 4.03
C TRP A 112 29.57 34.09 3.63
N ASN A 113 29.54 32.88 3.06
CA ASN A 113 30.68 32.34 2.32
C ASN A 113 30.93 33.31 1.16
N GLU A 114 31.88 34.22 1.36
CA GLU A 114 32.54 34.91 0.28
C GLU A 114 33.33 33.83 -0.47
N SER A 115 32.64 33.19 -1.41
CA SER A 115 33.22 32.40 -2.47
C SER A 115 34.51 33.07 -2.86
N ASN A 116 35.60 32.32 -2.80
CA ASN A 116 36.93 32.66 -3.29
C ASN A 116 36.85 33.40 -4.64
N LEU A 117 36.58 34.70 -4.59
CA LEU A 117 37.19 35.67 -5.47
C LEU A 117 38.61 35.79 -4.93
N ASN A 118 39.39 34.73 -5.17
CA ASN A 118 40.74 34.90 -5.62
C ASN A 118 40.65 35.70 -6.94
N LEU A 119 40.34 36.99 -6.82
CA LEU A 119 41.01 37.96 -7.63
C LEU A 119 42.47 37.74 -7.29
N ASN A 120 43.10 36.90 -8.10
CA ASN A 120 44.53 36.90 -8.31
C ASN A 120 44.88 38.27 -8.93
N LEU A 121 44.67 39.33 -8.14
CA LEU A 121 45.33 40.60 -8.27
C LEU A 121 46.76 40.27 -7.91
N ASN A 122 47.45 39.78 -8.94
CA ASN A 122 48.87 39.55 -9.02
C ASN A 122 49.58 40.38 -7.95
N SER A 123 50.12 39.69 -6.95
CA SER A 123 50.69 40.21 -5.70
C SER A 123 51.96 41.06 -5.89
N ASN A 124 52.06 41.79 -7.00
CA ASN A 124 53.06 42.82 -7.26
C ASN A 124 52.49 44.25 -7.21
N SER A 125 51.21 44.42 -6.84
CA SER A 125 50.62 45.72 -6.54
C SER A 125 50.18 45.86 -5.08
N LYS A 126 50.98 45.33 -4.14
CA LYS A 126 51.15 45.98 -2.83
C LYS A 126 51.97 47.27 -3.05
N LYS A 127 51.57 48.08 -4.04
CA LYS A 127 52.02 49.45 -4.17
C LYS A 127 51.49 50.05 -2.89
N ASN A 128 52.40 50.33 -1.97
CA ASN A 128 52.14 51.26 -0.90
C ASN A 128 51.61 52.51 -1.60
N CYS A 129 50.28 52.62 -1.74
CA CYS A 129 49.61 53.82 -2.18
C CYS A 129 49.69 54.80 -1.00
N ASN A 130 50.87 54.96 -0.42
CA ASN A 130 51.22 56.04 0.45
C ASN A 130 51.17 57.28 -0.44
N CYS A 131 50.03 57.96 -0.42
CA CYS A 131 50.06 59.37 -0.70
C CYS A 131 50.61 60.06 0.54
N ASN A 132 51.64 60.89 0.40
CA ASN A 132 52.19 61.73 1.45
C ASN A 132 51.94 63.22 1.18
N TYR A 133 50.98 63.53 0.31
CA TYR A 133 50.69 64.90 -0.07
C TYR A 133 50.30 65.73 1.15
N LYS A 134 51.09 66.79 1.38
CA LYS A 134 50.82 67.85 2.33
C LYS A 134 51.14 69.16 1.63
N GLY A 135 50.12 69.85 1.16
CA GLY A 135 50.27 71.04 0.31
C GLY A 135 49.20 72.07 0.56
N LYS A 136 49.16 73.15 -0.24
CA LYS A 136 48.12 74.16 -0.12
C LYS A 136 46.80 73.61 -0.68
N MET A 137 45.68 74.06 -0.12
CA MET A 137 44.34 73.65 -0.55
C MET A 137 44.11 73.89 -2.06
N LYS A 138 44.61 75.00 -2.60
CA LYS A 138 44.48 75.32 -4.03
C LYS A 138 45.12 74.29 -4.97
N ASP A 139 46.17 73.61 -4.52
CA ASP A 139 46.95 72.66 -5.34
C ASP A 139 46.42 71.22 -5.16
N LEU A 140 45.48 71.01 -4.22
CA LEU A 140 44.94 69.69 -3.89
C LEU A 140 44.15 69.05 -5.04
N LYS A 141 43.40 69.85 -5.79
CA LYS A 141 42.61 69.34 -6.92
C LYS A 141 43.53 68.76 -8.00
N ASP A 142 44.57 69.49 -8.34
CA ASP A 142 45.59 69.04 -9.29
C ASP A 142 46.26 67.75 -8.83
N HIS A 143 46.62 67.68 -7.54
CA HIS A 143 47.12 66.45 -6.94
C HIS A 143 46.13 65.27 -7.11
N LEU A 144 44.86 65.44 -6.74
CA LEU A 144 43.84 64.37 -6.80
C LEU A 144 43.60 63.82 -8.20
N ASP A 145 43.74 64.68 -9.21
CA ASP A 145 43.47 64.37 -10.60
C ASP A 145 44.70 63.78 -11.32
N LYS A 146 45.91 64.29 -11.03
CA LYS A 146 47.11 63.97 -11.82
C LYS A 146 48.16 63.13 -11.09
N SER A 147 48.30 63.31 -9.78
CA SER A 147 49.49 62.84 -9.04
C SER A 147 49.16 61.98 -7.84
N CYS A 148 47.87 61.80 -7.53
CA CYS A 148 47.46 61.01 -6.39
C CYS A 148 47.55 59.52 -6.74
N ASN A 149 48.41 58.79 -6.03
CA ASN A 149 48.57 57.35 -6.20
C ASN A 149 47.29 56.53 -5.89
N PHE A 150 46.23 57.18 -5.40
CA PHE A 150 44.90 56.61 -5.18
C PHE A 150 43.92 56.93 -6.33
N ILE A 151 44.37 57.25 -7.54
CA ILE A 151 43.48 57.38 -8.71
C ILE A 151 42.76 56.04 -8.89
N SER A 152 41.42 56.11 -8.85
CA SER A 152 40.51 54.98 -8.74
C SER A 152 40.73 53.97 -9.87
N ILE A 153 40.74 52.67 -9.54
CA ILE A 153 40.86 51.49 -10.44
C ILE A 153 39.64 51.37 -11.40
N LYS A 154 38.93 52.48 -11.68
CA LYS A 154 37.62 52.45 -12.34
C LYS A 154 37.67 52.38 -13.87
N GLN A 155 38.84 52.18 -14.49
CA GLN A 155 38.97 52.14 -15.96
C GLN A 155 40.01 51.12 -16.44
N ASN A 156 39.80 49.83 -16.14
CA ASN A 156 40.43 48.74 -16.92
C ASN A 156 39.75 47.38 -16.71
N ILE A 157 38.44 47.29 -16.97
CA ILE A 157 37.85 45.97 -17.23
C ILE A 157 38.15 45.68 -18.71
N SER A 158 39.04 44.71 -18.99
CA SER A 158 39.38 44.32 -20.36
C SER A 158 38.12 43.81 -21.09
N TYR A 159 38.05 44.04 -22.41
CA TYR A 159 37.02 43.49 -23.28
C TYR A 159 36.91 41.96 -23.16
N GLU A 160 38.03 41.28 -22.89
CA GLU A 160 38.09 39.82 -22.67
C GLU A 160 37.24 39.40 -21.45
N THR A 161 37.30 40.15 -20.35
CA THR A 161 36.52 39.85 -19.12
C THR A 161 35.02 39.98 -19.37
N VAL A 162 34.60 40.93 -20.21
CA VAL A 162 33.18 41.11 -20.56
C VAL A 162 32.69 39.95 -21.44
N ASN A 163 33.52 39.48 -22.38
CA ASN A 163 33.19 38.33 -23.21
C ASN A 163 33.07 37.03 -22.40
N GLU A 164 33.99 36.79 -21.46
CA GLU A 164 33.91 35.63 -20.55
C GLU A 164 32.63 35.67 -19.69
N LEU A 165 32.25 36.86 -19.18
CA LEU A 165 30.98 37.03 -18.45
C LEU A 165 29.75 36.74 -19.30
N ASN A 166 29.77 37.12 -20.58
CA ASN A 166 28.67 36.82 -21.50
C ASN A 166 28.58 35.31 -21.81
N VAL A 167 29.72 34.63 -21.99
CA VAL A 167 29.75 33.16 -22.17
C VAL A 167 29.22 32.46 -20.93
N MET A 168 29.69 32.84 -19.74
CA MET A 168 29.19 32.28 -18.48
C MET A 168 27.69 32.54 -18.29
N SER A 169 27.20 33.72 -18.64
CA SER A 169 25.77 34.05 -18.61
C SER A 169 24.95 33.15 -19.54
N GLY A 170 25.47 32.83 -20.73
CA GLY A 170 24.88 31.85 -21.65
C GLY A 170 24.80 30.45 -21.03
N GLN A 171 25.91 29.96 -20.49
CA GLN A 171 25.98 28.65 -19.82
C GLN A 171 25.02 28.56 -18.62
N ILE A 172 24.91 29.63 -17.83
CA ILE A 172 23.96 29.70 -16.71
C ILE A 172 22.52 29.55 -17.21
N LYS A 173 22.14 30.21 -18.31
CA LYS A 173 20.80 30.06 -18.89
C LYS A 173 20.52 28.64 -19.38
N GLU A 174 21.51 28.00 -20.01
CA GLU A 174 21.39 26.61 -20.46
C GLU A 174 21.20 25.67 -19.28
N LEU A 175 22.00 25.81 -18.22
CA LEU A 175 21.87 25.04 -16.98
C LEU A 175 20.52 25.28 -16.31
N GLN A 176 20.03 26.52 -16.26
CA GLN A 176 18.71 26.85 -15.72
C GLN A 176 17.59 26.13 -16.48
N ASN A 177 17.67 26.08 -17.81
CA ASN A 177 16.70 25.36 -18.64
C ASN A 177 16.76 23.84 -18.40
N ALA A 178 17.97 23.27 -18.30
CA ALA A 178 18.16 21.86 -18.00
C ALA A 178 17.59 21.48 -16.63
N VAL A 179 17.85 22.29 -15.59
CA VAL A 179 17.30 22.10 -14.24
C VAL A 179 15.76 22.18 -14.24
N LYS A 180 15.19 23.12 -15.00
CA LYS A 180 13.73 23.23 -15.13
C LYS A 180 13.13 21.96 -15.76
N SER A 181 13.71 21.49 -16.86
CA SER A 181 13.26 20.25 -17.52
C SER A 181 13.39 19.04 -16.61
N GLN A 182 14.48 18.93 -15.86
CA GLN A 182 14.65 17.83 -14.89
C GLN A 182 13.63 17.91 -13.74
N THR A 183 13.34 19.10 -13.25
CA THR A 183 12.29 19.32 -12.23
C THR A 183 10.92 18.81 -12.71
N GLU A 184 10.55 19.15 -13.96
CA GLU A 184 9.29 18.67 -14.57
C GLU A 184 9.26 17.14 -14.70
N GLN A 185 10.37 16.51 -15.08
CA GLN A 185 10.48 15.05 -15.14
C GLN A 185 10.32 14.40 -13.76
N VAL A 186 10.91 14.97 -12.71
CA VAL A 186 10.79 14.47 -11.33
C VAL A 186 9.34 14.53 -10.86
N GLU A 187 8.63 15.63 -11.12
CA GLU A 187 7.21 15.74 -10.77
C GLU A 187 6.35 14.72 -11.52
N ASN A 188 6.61 14.51 -12.81
CA ASN A 188 5.91 13.48 -13.58
C ASN A 188 6.13 12.08 -12.98
N LEU A 189 7.39 11.70 -12.70
CA LEU A 189 7.72 10.41 -12.08
C LEU A 189 7.07 10.24 -10.71
N LYS A 190 7.00 11.32 -9.92
CA LYS A 190 6.32 11.34 -8.62
C LYS A 190 4.82 11.08 -8.77
N THR A 191 4.15 11.70 -9.74
CA THR A 191 2.73 11.43 -9.99
C THR A 191 2.47 9.99 -10.46
N GLU A 192 3.35 9.43 -11.29
CA GLU A 192 3.26 8.03 -11.71
C GLU A 192 3.49 7.07 -10.54
N SER A 193 4.43 7.38 -9.65
CA SER A 193 4.66 6.59 -8.42
C SER A 193 3.41 6.54 -7.55
N LEU A 194 2.76 7.68 -7.31
CA LEU A 194 1.52 7.75 -6.51
C LEU A 194 0.39 6.90 -7.12
N LYS A 195 0.23 6.92 -8.46
CA LYS A 195 -0.75 6.07 -9.15
C LYS A 195 -0.45 4.58 -8.99
N LYS A 196 0.82 4.19 -8.92
CA LYS A 196 1.22 2.81 -8.67
C LYS A 196 0.97 2.42 -7.22
N ASP A 197 1.19 3.31 -6.27
CA ASP A 197 0.88 3.09 -4.85
C ASP A 197 -0.63 2.86 -4.63
N GLU A 198 -1.48 3.64 -5.29
CA GLU A 198 -2.94 3.42 -5.26
C GLU A 198 -3.35 2.05 -5.82
N GLN A 199 -2.73 1.62 -6.93
CA GLN A 199 -2.96 0.28 -7.50
C GLN A 199 -2.50 -0.83 -6.54
N ILE A 200 -1.32 -0.68 -5.93
CA ILE A 200 -0.79 -1.61 -4.94
C ILE A 200 -1.74 -1.71 -3.74
N PHE A 201 -2.30 -0.60 -3.29
CA PHE A 201 -3.28 -0.58 -2.20
C PHE A 201 -4.56 -1.32 -2.57
N GLY A 202 -5.07 -1.13 -3.79
CA GLY A 202 -6.20 -1.89 -4.33
C GLY A 202 -5.95 -3.40 -4.35
N LEU A 203 -4.85 -3.82 -4.97
CA LEU A 203 -4.44 -5.23 -5.02
C LEU A 203 -4.23 -5.83 -3.63
N THR A 204 -3.71 -5.04 -2.69
CA THR A 204 -3.53 -5.48 -1.29
C THR A 204 -4.86 -5.81 -0.63
N LYS A 205 -5.91 -5.00 -0.86
CA LYS A 205 -7.26 -5.28 -0.36
C LYS A 205 -7.84 -6.54 -0.97
N ASP A 206 -7.69 -6.72 -2.28
CA ASP A 206 -8.18 -7.91 -2.98
C ASP A 206 -7.50 -9.18 -2.46
N ILE A 207 -6.18 -9.15 -2.24
CA ILE A 207 -5.42 -10.26 -1.64
C ILE A 207 -5.95 -10.59 -0.23
N GLN A 208 -6.23 -9.57 0.60
CA GLN A 208 -6.79 -9.79 1.93
C GLN A 208 -8.18 -10.42 1.87
N GLN A 209 -9.02 -9.98 0.91
CA GLN A 209 -10.36 -10.54 0.70
C GLN A 209 -10.29 -12.01 0.26
N PHE A 210 -9.46 -12.33 -0.73
CA PHE A 210 -9.26 -13.71 -1.18
C PHE A 210 -8.71 -14.61 -0.07
N LYS A 211 -7.85 -14.08 0.81
CA LYS A 211 -7.35 -14.82 1.97
C LYS A 211 -8.49 -15.24 2.91
N ILE A 212 -9.47 -14.36 3.15
CA ILE A 212 -10.65 -14.68 3.98
C ILE A 212 -11.50 -15.75 3.28
N GLU A 213 -11.72 -15.61 1.98
CA GLU A 213 -12.51 -16.57 1.21
C GLU A 213 -11.89 -17.97 1.20
N ILE A 214 -10.57 -18.07 1.03
CA ILE A 214 -9.82 -19.34 1.12
C ILE A 214 -10.01 -20.00 2.51
N VAL A 215 -9.96 -19.22 3.59
CA VAL A 215 -10.19 -19.74 4.95
C VAL A 215 -11.61 -20.30 5.10
N ASN A 216 -12.61 -19.61 4.56
CA ASN A 216 -14.00 -20.06 4.60
C ASN A 216 -14.21 -21.34 3.78
N LEU A 217 -13.67 -21.40 2.56
CA LEU A 217 -13.72 -22.59 1.71
C LEU A 217 -13.05 -23.79 2.38
N LYS A 218 -11.91 -23.59 3.03
CA LYS A 218 -11.22 -24.65 3.78
C LYS A 218 -12.06 -25.17 4.95
N LYS A 219 -12.79 -24.30 5.64
CA LYS A 219 -13.73 -24.70 6.71
C LYS A 219 -14.88 -25.53 6.14
N GLN A 220 -15.45 -25.13 5.01
CA GLN A 220 -16.51 -25.88 4.33
C GLN A 220 -16.03 -27.25 3.86
N GLN A 221 -14.82 -27.32 3.27
CA GLN A 221 -14.20 -28.58 2.85
C GLN A 221 -14.05 -29.55 4.04
N ASN A 222 -13.59 -29.06 5.19
CA ASN A 222 -13.45 -29.87 6.39
C ASN A 222 -14.79 -30.41 6.89
N GLU A 223 -15.87 -29.63 6.79
CA GLU A 223 -17.20 -30.08 7.20
C GLU A 223 -17.78 -31.12 6.23
N GLN A 224 -17.58 -30.92 4.92
CA GLN A 224 -17.96 -31.91 3.92
C GLN A 224 -17.20 -33.23 4.10
N ASN A 225 -15.90 -33.18 4.44
CA ASN A 225 -15.12 -34.39 4.72
C ASN A 225 -15.68 -35.19 5.89
N LYS A 226 -16.11 -34.52 6.98
CA LYS A 226 -16.77 -35.21 8.11
C LYS A 226 -18.07 -35.89 7.69
N GLN A 227 -18.86 -35.24 6.84
CA GLN A 227 -20.10 -35.84 6.32
C GLN A 227 -19.81 -37.07 5.46
N ILE A 228 -18.77 -37.01 4.62
CA ILE A 228 -18.30 -38.15 3.83
C ILE A 228 -17.88 -39.31 4.74
N ASP A 229 -17.12 -39.02 5.80
CA ASP A 229 -16.68 -40.05 6.76
C ASP A 229 -17.86 -40.71 7.48
N ASN A 230 -18.88 -39.94 7.87
CA ASN A 230 -20.09 -40.49 8.48
C ASN A 230 -20.86 -41.38 7.49
N LEU A 231 -21.08 -40.91 6.26
CA LEU A 231 -21.75 -41.71 5.22
C LEU A 231 -20.99 -42.99 4.90
N LYS A 232 -19.65 -42.95 4.92
CA LYS A 232 -18.80 -44.12 4.71
C LYS A 232 -19.00 -45.16 5.82
N TYR A 233 -19.11 -44.71 7.08
CA TYR A 233 -19.39 -45.59 8.21
C TYR A 233 -20.78 -46.24 8.08
N GLU A 234 -21.81 -45.45 7.78
CA GLU A 234 -23.16 -45.96 7.58
C GLU A 234 -23.22 -46.98 6.43
N LEU A 235 -22.54 -46.69 5.31
CA LEU A 235 -22.46 -47.61 4.17
C LEU A 235 -21.77 -48.93 4.54
N GLN A 236 -20.71 -48.87 5.35
CA GLN A 236 -20.02 -50.06 5.85
C GLN A 236 -20.94 -50.91 6.73
N GLU A 237 -21.69 -50.30 7.65
CA GLU A 237 -22.65 -50.99 8.51
C GLU A 237 -23.76 -51.66 7.68
N LYS A 238 -24.34 -50.94 6.71
CA LYS A 238 -25.32 -51.52 5.77
C LYS A 238 -24.72 -52.66 4.96
N GLY A 239 -23.46 -52.56 4.54
CA GLY A 239 -22.73 -53.63 3.87
C GLY A 239 -22.66 -54.91 4.69
N GLN A 240 -22.32 -54.79 5.98
CA GLN A 240 -22.28 -55.94 6.91
C GLN A 240 -23.66 -56.61 7.06
N ILE A 241 -24.72 -55.80 7.17
CA ILE A 241 -26.10 -56.32 7.24
C ILE A 241 -26.47 -57.07 5.96
N ILE A 242 -26.15 -56.52 4.79
CA ILE A 242 -26.40 -57.18 3.49
C ILE A 242 -25.65 -58.52 3.42
N THR A 243 -24.39 -58.58 3.86
CA THR A 243 -23.63 -59.84 3.92
C THR A 243 -24.32 -60.86 4.83
N ALA A 244 -24.76 -60.46 6.03
CA ALA A 244 -25.46 -61.33 6.96
C ALA A 244 -26.78 -61.87 6.38
N LEU A 245 -27.58 -61.00 5.75
CA LEU A 245 -28.82 -61.40 5.07
C LEU A 245 -28.55 -62.33 3.89
N THR A 246 -27.51 -62.07 3.11
CA THR A 246 -27.10 -62.92 1.98
C THR A 246 -26.78 -64.34 2.44
N ASN A 247 -26.03 -64.47 3.53
CA ASN A 247 -25.70 -65.77 4.13
C ASN A 247 -26.96 -66.50 4.62
N SER A 248 -27.88 -65.80 5.29
CA SER A 248 -29.17 -66.36 5.73
C SER A 248 -30.02 -66.86 4.56
N ILE A 249 -30.08 -66.12 3.46
CA ILE A 249 -30.80 -66.54 2.24
C ILE A 249 -30.15 -67.78 1.62
N GLN A 250 -28.82 -67.85 1.55
CA GLN A 250 -28.10 -69.04 1.06
C GLN A 250 -28.39 -70.28 1.93
N GLN A 251 -28.44 -70.11 3.25
CA GLN A 251 -28.79 -71.19 4.16
C GLN A 251 -30.22 -71.69 3.91
N LEU A 252 -31.21 -70.79 3.88
CA LEU A 252 -32.61 -71.15 3.60
C LEU A 252 -32.79 -71.84 2.24
N LYS A 253 -32.02 -71.43 1.23
CA LYS A 253 -32.02 -72.08 -0.09
C LYS A 253 -31.54 -73.53 0.02
N THR A 254 -30.48 -73.77 0.78
CA THR A 254 -29.96 -75.12 1.04
C THR A 254 -30.98 -75.96 1.79
N ASP A 255 -31.56 -75.45 2.88
CA ASP A 255 -32.58 -76.14 3.66
C ASP A 255 -33.80 -76.51 2.80
N ASN A 256 -34.26 -75.60 1.93
CA ASN A 256 -35.38 -75.85 1.02
C ASN A 256 -35.05 -76.96 -0.01
N THR A 257 -33.80 -77.03 -0.50
CA THR A 257 -33.39 -78.16 -1.36
C THR A 257 -33.43 -79.48 -0.61
N GLU A 258 -33.06 -79.49 0.68
CA GLU A 258 -33.10 -80.70 1.51
C GLU A 258 -34.54 -81.13 1.82
N PHE A 259 -35.41 -80.20 2.21
CA PHE A 259 -36.83 -80.48 2.39
C PHE A 259 -37.48 -81.03 1.11
N LYS A 260 -37.13 -80.50 -0.07
CA LYS A 260 -37.61 -81.07 -1.34
C LYS A 260 -37.18 -82.51 -1.56
N LYS A 261 -35.97 -82.90 -1.17
CA LYS A 261 -35.51 -84.30 -1.23
C LYS A 261 -36.30 -85.17 -0.26
N GLN A 262 -36.48 -84.74 0.97
CA GLN A 262 -37.26 -85.45 1.98
C GLN A 262 -38.71 -85.66 1.50
N LEU A 263 -39.32 -84.64 0.91
CA LEU A 263 -40.69 -84.70 0.39
C LEU A 263 -40.80 -85.73 -0.75
N LYS A 264 -39.82 -85.79 -1.67
CA LYS A 264 -39.73 -86.86 -2.68
C LYS A 264 -39.61 -88.25 -2.05
N GLN A 265 -38.80 -88.40 -1.00
CA GLN A 265 -38.68 -89.69 -0.29
C GLN A 265 -40.00 -90.12 0.37
N TYR A 266 -40.70 -89.18 1.02
CA TYR A 266 -42.01 -89.47 1.59
C TYR A 266 -43.05 -89.84 0.53
N GLN A 267 -43.02 -89.18 -0.64
CA GLN A 267 -43.88 -89.54 -1.76
C GLN A 267 -43.66 -90.99 -2.21
N ILE A 268 -42.40 -91.39 -2.37
CA ILE A 268 -42.04 -92.78 -2.74
C ILE A 268 -42.58 -93.77 -1.70
N LYS A 269 -42.38 -93.50 -0.40
CA LYS A 269 -42.91 -94.36 0.68
C LYS A 269 -44.44 -94.44 0.65
N PHE A 270 -45.11 -93.32 0.42
CA PHE A 270 -46.57 -93.26 0.32
C PHE A 270 -47.09 -94.11 -0.87
N ASP A 271 -46.44 -94.01 -2.03
CA ASP A 271 -46.81 -94.80 -3.21
C ASP A 271 -46.59 -96.30 -2.97
N GLN A 272 -45.53 -96.69 -2.26
CA GLN A 272 -45.30 -98.07 -1.83
C GLN A 272 -46.41 -98.57 -0.89
N TYR A 273 -46.80 -97.77 0.11
CA TYR A 273 -47.92 -98.11 1.00
C TYR A 273 -49.22 -98.28 0.22
N LYS A 274 -49.50 -97.38 -0.74
CA LYS A 274 -50.70 -97.46 -1.59
C LYS A 274 -50.74 -98.76 -2.40
N GLN A 275 -49.62 -99.16 -3.01
CA GLN A 275 -49.51 -100.45 -3.70
C GLN A 275 -49.74 -101.64 -2.77
N ASN A 276 -49.21 -101.59 -1.55
CA ASN A 276 -49.40 -102.66 -0.57
C ASN A 276 -50.87 -102.79 -0.15
N ILE A 277 -51.59 -101.67 0.03
CA ILE A 277 -53.03 -101.68 0.31
C ILE A 277 -53.79 -102.37 -0.82
N THR A 278 -53.54 -102.01 -2.09
CA THR A 278 -54.20 -102.66 -3.24
C THR A 278 -53.94 -104.16 -3.31
N LYS A 279 -52.72 -104.61 -2.96
CA LYS A 279 -52.41 -106.05 -2.87
C LYS A 279 -53.26 -106.74 -1.81
N VAL A 280 -53.41 -106.14 -0.63
CA VAL A 280 -54.23 -106.67 0.47
C VAL A 280 -55.71 -106.69 0.07
N GLU A 281 -56.23 -105.66 -0.60
CA GLU A 281 -57.60 -105.62 -1.11
C GLU A 281 -57.88 -106.73 -2.14
N ASN A 282 -56.95 -106.97 -3.07
CA ASN A 282 -57.05 -108.07 -4.03
C ASN A 282 -57.05 -109.44 -3.33
N GLN A 283 -56.16 -109.63 -2.34
CA GLN A 283 -56.14 -110.85 -1.53
C GLN A 283 -57.46 -111.05 -0.77
N ASN A 284 -58.01 -109.99 -0.17
CA ASN A 284 -59.30 -110.03 0.51
C ASN A 284 -60.45 -110.40 -0.44
N THR A 285 -60.43 -109.87 -1.67
CA THR A 285 -61.41 -110.20 -2.71
C THR A 285 -61.32 -111.68 -3.11
N ASN A 286 -60.11 -112.22 -3.26
CA ASN A 286 -59.88 -113.64 -3.50
C ASN A 286 -60.38 -114.50 -2.33
N ILE A 287 -60.14 -114.08 -1.08
CA ILE A 287 -60.66 -114.77 0.12
C ILE A 287 -62.20 -114.77 0.11
N GLN A 288 -62.84 -113.65 -0.19
CA GLN A 288 -64.30 -113.58 -0.30
C GLN A 288 -64.86 -114.51 -1.38
N GLN A 289 -64.20 -114.60 -2.54
CA GLN A 289 -64.57 -115.54 -3.61
C GLN A 289 -64.44 -117.00 -3.16
N LEU A 290 -63.34 -117.36 -2.50
CA LEU A 290 -63.15 -118.70 -1.94
C LEU A 290 -64.22 -119.04 -0.89
N GLN A 291 -64.56 -118.09 0.01
CA GLN A 291 -65.63 -118.26 0.97
C GLN A 291 -66.99 -118.51 0.30
N LEU A 292 -67.29 -117.80 -0.79
CA LEU A 292 -68.48 -118.03 -1.62
C LEU A 292 -68.48 -119.43 -2.24
N GLN A 293 -67.36 -119.87 -2.81
CA GLN A 293 -67.23 -121.22 -3.38
C GLN A 293 -67.47 -122.30 -2.33
N ILE A 294 -66.82 -122.21 -1.16
CA ILE A 294 -67.01 -123.14 -0.04
C ILE A 294 -68.48 -123.19 0.39
N LYS A 295 -69.13 -122.03 0.54
CA LYS A 295 -70.55 -121.94 0.91
C LYS A 295 -71.48 -122.53 -0.15
N THR A 296 -71.07 -122.53 -1.41
CA THR A 296 -71.84 -123.12 -2.52
C THR A 296 -71.67 -124.63 -2.54
N GLN A 297 -70.44 -125.13 -2.42
CA GLN A 297 -70.13 -126.55 -2.30
C GLN A 297 -70.84 -127.18 -1.10
N SER A 298 -70.79 -126.54 0.08
CA SER A 298 -71.48 -127.04 1.27
C SER A 298 -73.01 -127.13 1.09
N LYS A 299 -73.61 -126.21 0.32
CA LYS A 299 -75.04 -126.27 -0.02
C LYS A 299 -75.36 -127.40 -1.00
N GLU A 300 -74.47 -127.68 -1.95
CA GLU A 300 -74.62 -128.78 -2.90
C GLU A 300 -74.46 -130.14 -2.21
N GLU A 301 -73.50 -130.27 -1.30
CA GLU A 301 -73.32 -131.45 -0.44
C GLU A 301 -74.58 -131.71 0.40
N GLN A 302 -75.12 -130.69 1.08
CA GLN A 302 -76.38 -130.80 1.83
C GLN A 302 -77.56 -131.21 0.93
N LYS A 303 -77.66 -130.69 -0.30
CA LYS A 303 -78.69 -131.10 -1.28
C LYS A 303 -78.50 -132.55 -1.75
N ASN A 304 -77.27 -133.00 -1.93
CA ASN A 304 -76.96 -134.38 -2.30
C ASN A 304 -77.22 -135.36 -1.15
N GLU A 305 -76.93 -134.99 0.10
CA GLU A 305 -77.35 -135.73 1.30
C GLU A 305 -78.88 -135.81 1.42
N GLN A 306 -79.60 -134.73 1.13
CA GLN A 306 -81.07 -134.74 1.08
C GLN A 306 -81.63 -135.60 -0.07
N ARG A 307 -80.95 -135.64 -1.23
CA ARG A 307 -81.33 -136.53 -2.34
C ARG A 307 -81.07 -138.00 -2.03
N THR A 308 -79.95 -138.33 -1.40
CA THR A 308 -79.60 -139.70 -1.00
C THR A 308 -80.49 -140.22 0.13
N THR A 309 -80.83 -139.38 1.10
CA THR A 309 -81.86 -139.72 2.12
C THR A 309 -83.24 -139.89 1.50
N ARG A 310 -83.63 -139.09 0.49
CA ARG A 310 -84.87 -139.29 -0.29
C ARG A 310 -84.89 -140.58 -1.12
N THR A 311 -83.79 -141.01 -1.73
CA THR A 311 -83.72 -142.30 -2.44
C THR A 311 -83.68 -143.49 -1.48
N ARG A 312 -83.05 -143.35 -0.31
CA ARG A 312 -83.03 -144.38 0.74
C ARG A 312 -84.42 -144.58 1.37
N THR A 313 -85.16 -143.49 1.61
CA THR A 313 -86.56 -143.54 2.09
C THR A 313 -87.53 -144.10 1.05
N ARG A 314 -87.31 -143.84 -0.24
CA ARG A 314 -88.08 -144.48 -1.33
C ARG A 314 -87.85 -146.00 -1.39
N LYS A 315 -86.60 -146.46 -1.23
CA LYS A 315 -86.30 -147.91 -1.18
C LYS A 315 -86.94 -148.60 0.03
N THR A 316 -86.93 -147.97 1.22
CA THR A 316 -87.58 -148.55 2.41
C THR A 316 -89.10 -148.59 2.31
N THR A 317 -89.75 -147.62 1.66
CA THR A 317 -91.20 -147.65 1.46
C THR A 317 -91.64 -148.77 0.49
N THR A 318 -90.86 -149.05 -0.56
CA THR A 318 -91.13 -150.20 -1.44
C THR A 318 -90.98 -151.54 -0.70
N THR A 319 -90.00 -151.68 0.20
CA THR A 319 -89.83 -152.91 0.99
C THR A 319 -90.92 -153.11 2.06
N THR A 320 -91.44 -152.04 2.64
CA THR A 320 -92.50 -152.12 3.67
C THR A 320 -93.88 -152.42 3.07
N ILE A 321 -94.21 -151.88 1.89
CA ILE A 321 -95.49 -152.19 1.22
C ILE A 321 -95.57 -153.68 0.81
N VAL A 322 -94.45 -154.29 0.39
CA VAL A 322 -94.41 -155.73 0.07
C VAL A 322 -94.56 -156.60 1.33
N ARG A 323 -94.17 -156.13 2.52
CA ARG A 323 -94.32 -156.90 3.77
C ARG A 323 -95.71 -156.86 4.40
N ILE A 324 -96.50 -155.80 4.17
CA ILE A 324 -97.82 -155.66 4.81
C ILE A 324 -98.90 -156.51 4.09
N CYS A 325 -98.76 -156.79 2.79
CA CYS A 325 -99.71 -157.67 2.09
C CYS A 325 -99.61 -159.18 2.47
N CYS A 326 -98.64 -159.61 3.28
CA CYS A 326 -98.45 -161.02 3.64
C CYS A 326 -98.77 -161.39 5.10
N HIS A 327 -99.26 -160.46 5.94
CA HIS A 327 -99.48 -160.75 7.37
C HIS A 327 -100.93 -160.72 7.86
N SER A 328 -101.92 -160.46 7.00
CA SER A 328 -103.34 -160.46 7.40
C SER A 328 -104.09 -161.76 7.09
N PHE A 329 -103.40 -162.87 6.80
CA PHE A 329 -104.02 -164.15 6.41
C PHE A 329 -103.98 -165.27 7.48
N LYS A 330 -103.64 -164.96 8.73
CA LYS A 330 -103.73 -165.95 9.83
C LYS A 330 -104.18 -165.28 11.12
N VAL A 331 -105.39 -165.61 11.57
CA VAL A 331 -105.84 -165.89 12.95
C VAL A 331 -107.32 -165.50 13.14
N ARG A 332 -108.09 -166.47 13.67
CA ARG A 332 -109.53 -166.56 14.01
C ARG A 332 -110.45 -166.97 12.85
N ILE A 333 -111.14 -168.13 12.81
CA ILE A 333 -111.65 -169.10 13.83
C ILE A 333 -112.25 -168.46 15.07
#